data_AF-A0A1T4WZU6-F1
#
_entry.id   AF-A0A1T4WZU6-F1
#
_cell.length_a   1.000
_cell.length_b   1.000
_cell.length_c   1.000
_cell.angle_alpha   90.00
_cell.angle_beta   90.00
_cell.angle_gamma   90.00
#
_symmetry.space_group_name_H-M   'P 1'
#
loop_
_entity.id
_entity.type
_entity.pdbx_description
1 polymer ?
#
loop_
_entity_poly.entity_id
_entity_poly.type
_entity_poly.pdbx_seq_one_letter_code
_entity_poly.pdbx_strand_id
1 'polypeptide(L)'
;MENKKIKKNKLFIFEILVFIILIGVIFYETYFIFINNSSSSYEKNIKNNIKELNIINDEMGKYNLGQALNAKKLENLRESMPQYVEKLNNIKNNFDKMVPEEKYKSDHTNLMNGLEKNILIFRQAEAILKDPEGKDVNVAADNLKKYRDDCLNYYSKINSKKMKVSLSSNCINFINNTLNYANTMARITKDKEISLNQNIEFINNMDLIISKFSSIKIDFSPQLLDENKDLNNIISIASNKSDELYILKQDFSNISIPPKALETYKLLNEVIENYETYLQKFIDLKQNQDESISNPSSQFINNLYKDSNSLFNTVETNYNKFLKSYNEFKNSNL
;
A
#
# COMPACT_ATOMS: atom_id res chain seq x y z
N MET A 1 -40.97 88.80 43.11
CA MET A 1 -39.79 88.38 42.31
C MET A 1 -39.45 86.90 42.47
N GLU A 2 -39.68 86.30 43.64
CA GLU A 2 -39.32 84.92 43.98
C GLU A 2 -40.01 83.82 43.13
N ASN A 3 -41.33 83.94 42.90
CA ASN A 3 -42.08 82.99 42.06
C ASN A 3 -41.62 82.91 40.58
N LYS A 4 -41.08 84.00 40.02
CA LYS A 4 -40.50 83.99 38.66
C LYS A 4 -39.16 83.25 38.64
N LYS A 5 -38.36 83.36 39.71
CA LYS A 5 -37.06 82.70 39.85
C LYS A 5 -37.21 81.18 40.03
N ILE A 6 -38.19 80.76 40.83
CA ILE A 6 -38.53 79.33 41.03
C ILE A 6 -39.06 78.71 39.73
N LYS A 7 -39.95 79.40 38.98
CA LYS A 7 -40.42 78.93 37.67
C LYS A 7 -39.28 78.81 36.64
N LYS A 8 -38.35 79.77 36.61
CA LYS A 8 -37.18 79.74 35.71
C LYS A 8 -36.23 78.58 36.06
N ASN A 9 -36.00 78.31 37.34
CA ASN A 9 -35.18 77.18 37.78
C ASN A 9 -35.83 75.83 37.46
N LYS A 10 -37.17 75.70 37.61
CA LYS A 10 -37.90 74.48 37.21
C LYS A 10 -37.87 74.25 35.69
N LEU A 11 -37.98 75.32 34.89
CA LEU A 11 -37.85 75.25 33.43
C LEU A 11 -36.45 74.78 33.02
N PHE A 12 -35.41 75.33 33.64
CA PHE A 12 -34.02 74.94 33.39
C PHE A 12 -33.73 73.47 33.76
N ILE A 13 -34.26 72.98 34.89
CA ILE A 13 -34.14 71.56 35.27
C ILE A 13 -34.86 70.66 34.26
N PHE A 14 -36.03 71.07 33.77
CA PHE A 14 -36.77 70.34 32.74
C PHE A 14 -35.99 70.27 31.42
N GLU A 15 -35.38 71.39 30.98
CA GLU A 15 -34.52 71.43 29.79
C GLU A 15 -33.33 70.48 29.90
N ILE A 16 -32.68 70.40 31.07
CA ILE A 16 -31.58 69.45 31.33
C ILE A 16 -32.07 67.99 31.25
N LEU A 17 -33.22 67.68 31.86
CA LEU A 17 -33.78 66.31 31.82
C LEU A 17 -34.13 65.89 30.39
N VAL A 18 -34.74 66.78 29.61
CA VAL A 18 -35.03 66.54 28.18
C VAL A 18 -33.75 66.32 27.39
N PHE A 19 -32.69 67.08 27.68
CA PHE A 19 -31.40 66.92 27.03
C PHE A 19 -30.73 65.58 27.36
N ILE A 20 -30.78 65.13 28.62
CA ILE A 20 -30.26 63.81 29.04
C ILE A 20 -31.01 62.67 28.33
N ILE A 21 -32.35 62.77 28.22
CA ILE A 21 -33.16 61.78 27.51
C ILE A 21 -32.82 61.77 26.02
N LEU A 22 -32.67 62.93 25.39
CA LEU A 22 -32.25 63.05 23.98
C LEU A 22 -30.88 62.40 23.74
N ILE A 23 -29.90 62.66 24.61
CA ILE A 23 -28.59 61.99 24.53
C ILE A 23 -28.74 60.47 24.67
N GLY A 24 -29.53 60.00 25.64
CA GLY A 24 -29.78 58.58 25.85
C GLY A 24 -30.41 57.89 24.62
N VAL A 25 -31.39 58.55 23.98
CA VAL A 25 -32.03 58.06 22.74
C VAL A 25 -31.02 58.02 21.59
N ILE A 26 -30.22 59.07 21.40
CA ILE A 26 -29.21 59.12 20.34
C ILE A 26 -28.15 58.03 20.55
N PHE A 27 -27.67 57.81 21.78
CA PHE A 27 -26.74 56.74 22.09
C PHE A 27 -27.35 55.35 21.84
N TYR A 28 -28.61 55.14 22.24
CA TYR A 28 -29.30 53.88 22.01
C TYR A 28 -29.50 53.61 20.50
N GLU A 29 -29.96 54.60 19.75
CA GLU A 29 -30.18 54.48 18.31
C GLU A 29 -28.87 54.24 17.56
N THR A 30 -27.81 55.00 17.88
CA THR A 30 -26.49 54.82 17.25
C THR A 30 -25.88 53.47 17.58
N TYR A 31 -25.97 53.02 18.83
CA TYR A 31 -25.55 51.68 19.25
C TYR A 31 -26.33 50.57 18.54
N PHE A 32 -27.67 50.72 18.46
CA PHE A 32 -28.54 49.76 17.79
C PHE A 32 -28.27 49.69 16.28
N ILE A 33 -28.12 50.83 15.61
CA ILE A 33 -27.78 50.89 14.18
C ILE A 33 -26.39 50.28 13.94
N PHE A 34 -25.41 50.57 14.78
CA PHE A 34 -24.05 50.03 14.66
C PHE A 34 -24.03 48.50 14.80
N ILE A 35 -24.72 47.95 15.81
CA ILE A 35 -24.83 46.50 16.00
C ILE A 35 -25.60 45.84 14.86
N ASN A 36 -26.73 46.41 14.44
CA ASN A 36 -27.57 45.79 13.40
C ASN A 36 -26.87 45.81 12.02
N ASN A 37 -26.14 46.89 11.70
CA ASN A 37 -25.33 46.97 10.49
C ASN A 37 -24.12 46.02 10.52
N SER A 38 -23.47 45.84 11.68
CA SER A 38 -22.38 44.87 11.85
C SER A 38 -22.89 43.42 11.74
N SER A 39 -24.00 43.09 12.40
CA SER A 39 -24.66 41.77 12.34
C SER A 39 -25.06 41.42 10.91
N SER A 40 -25.65 42.36 10.19
CA SER A 40 -26.09 42.12 8.80
C SER A 40 -24.91 41.96 7.84
N SER A 41 -23.81 42.68 8.05
CA SER A 41 -22.57 42.53 7.28
C SER A 41 -21.89 41.18 7.52
N TYR A 42 -21.73 40.78 8.80
CA TYR A 42 -21.20 39.46 9.16
C TYR A 42 -22.03 38.33 8.55
N GLU A 43 -23.35 38.37 8.73
CA GLU A 43 -24.25 37.35 8.21
C GLU A 43 -24.24 37.25 6.68
N LYS A 44 -24.12 38.37 5.97
CA LYS A 44 -24.02 38.38 4.51
C LYS A 44 -22.71 37.76 4.05
N ASN A 45 -21.59 38.16 4.66
CA ASN A 45 -20.26 37.68 4.26
C ASN A 45 -20.06 36.20 4.58
N ILE A 46 -20.53 35.75 5.74
CA ILE A 46 -20.43 34.34 6.11
C ILE A 46 -21.30 33.47 5.20
N LYS A 47 -22.53 33.90 4.88
CA LYS A 47 -23.43 33.15 3.99
C LYS A 47 -22.83 32.93 2.59
N ASN A 48 -22.15 33.93 2.03
CA ASN A 48 -21.51 33.81 0.72
C ASN A 48 -20.37 32.77 0.73
N ASN A 49 -19.48 32.86 1.72
CA ASN A 49 -18.37 31.92 1.87
C ASN A 49 -18.85 30.49 2.18
N ILE A 50 -19.93 30.35 2.98
CA ILE A 50 -20.57 29.06 3.27
C ILE A 50 -21.17 28.44 2.00
N LYS A 51 -21.80 29.26 1.14
CA LYS A 51 -22.33 28.78 -0.13
C LYS A 51 -21.21 28.26 -1.03
N GLU A 52 -20.11 28.98 -1.14
CA GLU A 52 -18.94 28.56 -1.92
C GLU A 52 -18.31 27.28 -1.37
N LEU A 53 -18.18 27.16 -0.06
CA LEU A 53 -17.68 25.96 0.62
C LEU A 53 -18.54 24.72 0.30
N ASN A 54 -19.86 24.85 0.37
CA ASN A 54 -20.76 23.75 0.02
C ASN A 54 -20.68 23.39 -1.47
N ILE A 55 -20.52 24.38 -2.37
CA ILE A 55 -20.30 24.12 -3.80
C ILE A 55 -19.02 23.30 -4.02
N ILE A 56 -17.91 23.66 -3.37
CA ILE A 56 -16.65 22.91 -3.49
C ILE A 56 -16.83 21.46 -3.00
N ASN A 57 -17.50 21.27 -1.86
CA ASN A 57 -17.80 19.94 -1.34
C ASN A 57 -18.63 19.12 -2.33
N ASP A 58 -19.62 19.72 -2.98
CA ASP A 58 -20.47 19.07 -3.99
C ASP A 58 -19.74 18.75 -5.30
N GLU A 59 -18.92 19.68 -5.79
CA GLU A 59 -18.14 19.49 -7.01
C GLU A 59 -17.17 18.33 -6.88
N MET A 60 -16.63 18.11 -5.69
CA MET A 60 -15.65 17.05 -5.49
C MET A 60 -16.25 15.66 -5.66
N GLY A 61 -17.49 15.43 -5.25
CA GLY A 61 -18.08 14.11 -5.48
C GLY A 61 -18.48 13.80 -6.92
N LYS A 62 -18.23 14.71 -7.88
CA LYS A 62 -18.30 14.38 -9.32
C LYS A 62 -17.22 13.37 -9.74
N TYR A 63 -16.14 13.28 -8.98
CA TYR A 63 -15.06 12.31 -9.22
C TYR A 63 -15.38 10.99 -8.51
N ASN A 64 -16.34 10.24 -9.05
CA ASN A 64 -16.67 8.91 -8.55
C ASN A 64 -15.55 7.92 -8.91
N LEU A 65 -14.74 7.56 -7.92
CA LEU A 65 -13.67 6.56 -7.97
C LEU A 65 -14.20 5.10 -8.00
N GLY A 66 -15.33 4.83 -8.67
CA GLY A 66 -15.83 3.47 -8.88
C GLY A 66 -14.81 2.57 -9.60
N GLN A 67 -15.04 1.25 -9.54
CA GLN A 67 -14.11 0.09 -9.77
C GLN A 67 -13.16 0.08 -10.99
N ALA A 68 -13.06 1.13 -11.80
CA ALA A 68 -11.97 1.30 -12.74
C ALA A 68 -11.56 2.78 -12.80
N LEU A 69 -10.50 3.11 -12.05
CA LEU A 69 -9.70 4.31 -12.34
C LEU A 69 -9.09 4.13 -13.73
N ASN A 70 -9.73 4.66 -14.77
CA ASN A 70 -8.99 4.88 -16.01
C ASN A 70 -7.93 5.96 -15.72
N ALA A 71 -6.72 5.78 -16.28
CA ALA A 71 -5.59 6.66 -15.99
C ALA A 71 -5.92 8.15 -16.21
N LYS A 72 -6.73 8.43 -17.24
CA LYS A 72 -7.17 9.78 -17.60
C LYS A 72 -8.04 10.47 -16.55
N LYS A 73 -8.95 9.75 -15.88
CA LYS A 73 -9.77 10.33 -14.79
C LYS A 73 -8.92 10.63 -13.56
N LEU A 74 -7.94 9.77 -13.27
CA LEU A 74 -7.01 9.96 -12.17
C LEU A 74 -6.11 11.18 -12.41
N GLU A 75 -5.62 11.33 -13.64
CA GLU A 75 -4.82 12.47 -14.08
C GLU A 75 -5.59 13.80 -13.94
N ASN A 76 -6.78 13.90 -14.54
CA ASN A 76 -7.63 15.10 -14.42
C ASN A 76 -7.94 15.46 -12.95
N LEU A 77 -8.13 14.45 -12.10
CA LEU A 77 -8.38 14.62 -10.68
C LEU A 77 -7.15 15.18 -9.96
N ARG A 78 -5.96 14.62 -10.24
CA ARG A 78 -4.69 15.10 -9.68
C ARG A 78 -4.41 16.56 -10.06
N GLU A 79 -4.77 16.98 -11.27
CA GLU A 79 -4.62 18.37 -11.73
C GLU A 79 -5.62 19.33 -11.05
N SER A 80 -6.83 18.86 -10.76
CA SER A 80 -7.90 19.68 -10.18
C SER A 80 -7.77 19.86 -8.65
N MET A 81 -7.14 18.92 -7.96
CA MET A 81 -6.99 18.91 -6.49
C MET A 81 -6.32 20.17 -5.91
N PRO A 82 -5.17 20.64 -6.43
CA PRO A 82 -4.55 21.88 -5.96
C PRO A 82 -5.50 23.09 -6.01
N GLN A 83 -6.32 23.18 -7.05
CA GLN A 83 -7.26 24.29 -7.22
C GLN A 83 -8.36 24.28 -6.16
N TYR A 84 -8.86 23.10 -5.78
CA TYR A 84 -9.83 22.98 -4.69
C TYR A 84 -9.22 23.35 -3.34
N VAL A 85 -7.98 22.90 -3.08
CA VAL A 85 -7.24 23.27 -1.86
C VAL A 85 -7.03 24.79 -1.80
N GLU A 86 -6.67 25.44 -2.91
CA GLU A 86 -6.52 26.89 -2.98
C GLU A 86 -7.82 27.62 -2.67
N LYS A 87 -8.93 27.23 -3.30
CA LYS A 87 -10.27 27.80 -3.03
C LYS A 87 -10.66 27.68 -1.56
N LEU A 88 -10.45 26.52 -0.95
CA LEU A 88 -10.74 26.30 0.48
C LEU A 88 -9.86 27.17 1.39
N ASN A 89 -8.57 27.35 1.05
CA ASN A 89 -7.69 28.27 1.79
C ASN A 89 -8.13 29.73 1.65
N ASN A 90 -8.63 30.15 0.47
CA ASN A 90 -9.18 31.48 0.27
C ASN A 90 -10.43 31.72 1.15
N ILE A 91 -11.33 30.73 1.23
CA ILE A 91 -12.48 30.77 2.14
C ILE A 91 -12.01 30.87 3.60
N LYS A 92 -10.99 30.09 3.99
CA LYS A 92 -10.42 30.15 5.34
C LYS A 92 -9.89 31.54 5.67
N ASN A 93 -9.09 32.12 4.77
CA ASN A 93 -8.56 33.47 4.90
C ASN A 93 -9.67 34.53 5.00
N ASN A 94 -10.81 34.32 4.34
CA ASN A 94 -11.97 35.21 4.47
C ASN A 94 -12.62 35.09 5.83
N PHE A 95 -12.80 33.87 6.37
CA PHE A 95 -13.32 33.67 7.71
C PHE A 95 -12.39 34.20 8.80
N ASP A 96 -11.06 34.02 8.67
CA ASP A 96 -10.05 34.54 9.60
C ASP A 96 -10.12 36.08 9.76
N LYS A 97 -10.60 36.79 8.73
CA LYS A 97 -10.79 38.26 8.76
C LYS A 97 -12.11 38.69 9.39
N MET A 98 -13.04 37.77 9.66
CA MET A 98 -14.33 38.09 10.24
C MET A 98 -14.24 38.12 11.77
N VAL A 99 -14.87 39.12 12.38
CA VAL A 99 -15.05 39.17 13.83
C VAL A 99 -16.47 38.70 14.14
N PRO A 100 -16.66 37.49 14.69
CA PRO A 100 -17.99 37.00 15.03
C PRO A 100 -18.55 37.73 16.24
N GLU A 101 -19.84 38.04 16.19
CA GLU A 101 -20.58 38.44 17.39
C GLU A 101 -20.63 37.30 18.41
N GLU A 102 -20.82 37.63 19.69
CA GLU A 102 -20.79 36.64 20.78
C GLU A 102 -21.78 35.49 20.53
N LYS A 103 -22.95 35.78 19.96
CA LYS A 103 -23.97 34.76 19.60
C LYS A 103 -23.53 33.76 18.52
N TYR A 104 -22.51 34.10 17.71
CA TYR A 104 -21.99 33.27 16.62
C TYR A 104 -20.59 32.71 16.88
N LYS A 105 -19.94 33.09 17.97
CA LYS A 105 -18.54 32.75 18.26
C LYS A 105 -18.27 31.24 18.27
N SER A 106 -19.10 30.46 18.96
CA SER A 106 -18.97 28.99 19.01
C SER A 106 -19.15 28.36 17.63
N ASP A 107 -20.18 28.78 16.89
CA ASP A 107 -20.44 28.27 15.54
C ASP A 107 -19.30 28.64 14.57
N HIS A 108 -18.74 29.84 14.72
CA HIS A 108 -17.59 30.29 13.93
C HIS A 108 -16.34 29.47 14.22
N THR A 109 -16.04 29.17 15.48
CA THR A 109 -14.92 28.29 15.85
C THR A 109 -15.10 26.89 15.28
N ASN A 110 -16.30 26.30 15.40
CA ASN A 110 -16.58 24.97 14.83
C ASN A 110 -16.49 24.98 13.30
N LEU A 111 -16.96 26.03 12.63
CA LEU A 111 -16.81 26.22 11.19
C LEU A 111 -15.34 26.25 10.77
N MET A 112 -14.52 27.03 11.46
CA MET A 112 -13.09 27.15 11.18
C MET A 112 -12.37 25.81 11.36
N ASN A 113 -12.59 25.13 12.48
CA ASN A 113 -12.00 23.82 12.74
C ASN A 113 -12.44 22.79 11.69
N GLY A 114 -13.72 22.78 11.32
CA GLY A 114 -14.24 21.90 10.27
C GLY A 114 -13.60 22.19 8.90
N LEU A 115 -13.45 23.46 8.54
CA LEU A 115 -12.80 23.88 7.29
C LEU A 115 -11.32 23.49 7.24
N GLU A 116 -10.60 23.61 8.36
CA GLU A 116 -9.21 23.14 8.44
C GLU A 116 -9.11 21.64 8.19
N LYS A 117 -10.00 20.85 8.79
CA LYS A 117 -10.08 19.41 8.51
C LYS A 117 -10.48 19.14 7.07
N ASN A 118 -11.37 19.94 6.48
CA ASN A 118 -11.74 19.82 5.08
C ASN A 118 -10.55 20.05 4.14
N ILE A 119 -9.73 21.06 4.39
CA ILE A 119 -8.49 21.30 3.64
C ILE A 119 -7.54 20.09 3.75
N LEU A 120 -7.41 19.52 4.94
CA LEU A 120 -6.56 18.34 5.17
C LEU A 120 -7.09 17.09 4.47
N ILE A 121 -8.41 16.89 4.38
CA ILE A 121 -9.03 15.82 3.59
C ILE A 121 -8.56 15.89 2.14
N PHE A 122 -8.66 17.07 1.51
CA PHE A 122 -8.31 17.23 0.09
C PHE A 122 -6.80 17.03 -0.15
N ARG A 123 -5.95 17.59 0.71
CA ARG A 123 -4.50 17.37 0.63
C ARG A 123 -4.12 15.91 0.80
N GLN A 124 -4.75 15.21 1.75
CA GLN A 124 -4.43 13.82 2.01
C GLN A 124 -4.93 12.90 0.89
N ALA A 125 -6.12 13.17 0.35
CA ALA A 125 -6.63 12.47 -0.82
C ALA A 125 -5.71 12.67 -2.03
N GLU A 126 -5.24 13.90 -2.29
CA GLU A 126 -4.27 14.18 -3.34
C GLU A 126 -2.97 13.37 -3.16
N ALA A 127 -2.41 13.33 -1.95
CA ALA A 127 -1.20 12.57 -1.66
C ALA A 127 -1.36 11.07 -1.95
N ILE A 128 -2.46 10.46 -1.48
CA ILE A 128 -2.81 9.06 -1.76
C ILE A 128 -2.92 8.81 -3.26
N LEU A 129 -3.59 9.72 -3.97
CA LEU A 129 -3.82 9.56 -5.40
C LEU A 129 -2.54 9.75 -6.20
N LYS A 130 -1.56 10.55 -5.75
CA LYS A 130 -0.27 10.75 -6.44
C LYS A 130 0.69 9.58 -6.24
N ASP A 131 0.78 9.05 -5.02
CA ASP A 131 1.69 7.96 -4.67
C ASP A 131 0.94 6.80 -3.98
N PRO A 132 0.15 6.02 -4.74
CA PRO A 132 -0.69 4.97 -4.17
C PRO A 132 0.07 3.72 -3.71
N GLU A 133 1.30 3.53 -4.18
CA GLU A 133 2.19 2.42 -3.75
C GLU A 133 3.23 2.89 -2.71
N GLY A 134 3.14 4.14 -2.25
CA GLY A 134 4.05 4.71 -1.26
C GLY A 134 4.04 3.95 0.05
N LYS A 135 5.20 3.87 0.71
CA LYS A 135 5.38 3.13 1.98
C LYS A 135 4.43 3.57 3.09
N ASP A 136 4.03 4.84 3.07
CA ASP A 136 3.17 5.45 4.09
C ASP A 136 1.68 5.51 3.68
N VAL A 137 1.26 4.77 2.63
CA VAL A 137 -0.13 4.83 2.13
C VAL A 137 -1.17 4.44 3.19
N ASN A 138 -0.83 3.52 4.11
CA ASN A 138 -1.71 3.16 5.23
C ASN A 138 -1.86 4.31 6.22
N VAL A 139 -0.76 4.99 6.57
CA VAL A 139 -0.76 6.17 7.45
C VAL A 139 -1.56 7.31 6.81
N ALA A 140 -1.40 7.49 5.50
CA ALA A 140 -2.16 8.46 4.72
C ALA A 140 -3.67 8.15 4.74
N ALA A 141 -4.07 6.89 4.62
CA ALA A 141 -5.47 6.47 4.70
C ALA A 141 -6.07 6.69 6.09
N ASP A 142 -5.33 6.35 7.16
CA ASP A 142 -5.77 6.58 8.54
C ASP A 142 -5.95 8.07 8.83
N ASN A 143 -5.02 8.91 8.36
CA ASN A 143 -5.13 10.36 8.47
C ASN A 143 -6.35 10.88 7.71
N LEU A 144 -6.60 10.42 6.48
CA LEU A 144 -7.77 10.83 5.70
C LEU A 144 -9.08 10.48 6.43
N LYS A 145 -9.16 9.27 7.00
CA LYS A 145 -10.30 8.84 7.81
C LYS A 145 -10.52 9.74 9.02
N LYS A 146 -9.44 10.01 9.77
CA LYS A 146 -9.47 10.91 10.93
C LYS A 146 -9.92 12.32 10.56
N TYR A 147 -9.39 12.89 9.49
CA TYR A 147 -9.77 14.24 9.05
C TYR A 147 -11.24 14.30 8.62
N ARG A 148 -11.75 13.26 7.94
CA ARG A 148 -13.19 13.14 7.62
C ARG A 148 -14.04 13.14 8.89
N ASP A 149 -13.71 12.29 9.86
CA ASP A 149 -14.50 12.12 11.08
C ASP A 149 -14.47 13.39 11.94
N ASP A 150 -13.30 14.03 12.08
CA ASP A 150 -13.16 15.32 12.75
C ASP A 150 -13.97 16.43 12.05
N CYS A 151 -13.91 16.50 10.72
CA CYS A 151 -14.64 17.49 9.92
C CYS A 151 -16.16 17.38 10.14
N LEU A 152 -16.70 16.15 10.04
CA LEU A 152 -18.11 15.87 10.30
C LEU A 152 -18.51 16.24 11.72
N ASN A 153 -17.67 15.93 12.71
CA ASN A 153 -17.90 16.26 14.12
C ASN A 153 -17.90 17.77 14.39
N TYR A 154 -17.04 18.55 13.72
CA TYR A 154 -17.06 20.00 13.87
C TYR A 154 -18.29 20.63 13.19
N TYR A 155 -18.60 20.22 11.95
CA TYR A 155 -19.77 20.75 11.25
C TYR A 155 -21.11 20.37 11.92
N SER A 156 -21.21 19.21 12.57
CA SER A 156 -22.42 18.81 13.30
C SER A 156 -22.71 19.67 14.54
N LYS A 157 -21.70 20.33 15.10
CA LYS A 157 -21.83 21.22 16.27
C LYS A 157 -22.29 22.64 15.93
N ILE A 158 -22.46 22.97 14.65
CA ILE A 158 -22.92 24.28 14.21
C ILE A 158 -24.44 24.35 14.33
N ASN A 159 -24.94 25.23 15.20
CA ASN A 159 -26.37 25.35 15.49
C ASN A 159 -27.08 26.38 14.59
N SER A 160 -26.37 27.43 14.16
CA SER A 160 -26.91 28.48 13.31
C SER A 160 -27.25 27.95 11.91
N LYS A 161 -28.54 28.02 11.56
CA LYS A 161 -29.02 27.71 10.20
C LYS A 161 -28.32 28.53 9.11
N LYS A 162 -27.82 29.73 9.43
CA LYS A 162 -27.12 30.62 8.49
C LYS A 162 -25.68 30.18 8.19
N MET A 163 -25.12 29.29 9.03
CA MET A 163 -23.74 28.81 8.96
C MET A 163 -23.67 27.30 8.69
N LYS A 164 -24.78 26.67 8.29
CA LYS A 164 -24.84 25.23 8.11
C LYS A 164 -23.95 24.80 6.93
N VAL A 165 -22.94 24.00 7.25
CA VAL A 165 -22.04 23.33 6.30
C VAL A 165 -22.22 21.83 6.45
N SER A 166 -22.07 21.10 5.35
CA SER A 166 -21.96 19.66 5.39
C SER A 166 -21.00 19.18 4.32
N LEU A 167 -20.31 18.08 4.60
CA LEU A 167 -19.79 17.25 3.51
C LEU A 167 -21.00 16.58 2.87
N SER A 168 -21.22 16.82 1.58
CA SER A 168 -22.32 16.16 0.88
C SER A 168 -22.07 14.67 0.73
N SER A 169 -23.13 13.90 0.45
CA SER A 169 -23.03 12.46 0.18
C SER A 169 -22.01 12.16 -0.91
N ASN A 170 -21.98 13.00 -1.94
CA ASN A 170 -21.02 12.99 -3.03
C ASN A 170 -19.56 13.15 -2.52
N CYS A 171 -19.29 14.13 -1.68
CA CYS A 171 -17.98 14.32 -1.06
C CYS A 171 -17.57 13.11 -0.18
N ILE A 172 -18.50 12.62 0.64
CA ILE A 172 -18.27 11.47 1.52
C ILE A 172 -17.93 10.22 0.70
N ASN A 173 -18.65 9.99 -0.41
CA ASN A 173 -18.39 8.87 -1.32
C ASN A 173 -17.00 8.96 -1.95
N PHE A 174 -16.59 10.16 -2.39
CA PHE A 174 -15.23 10.39 -2.89
C PHE A 174 -14.16 10.03 -1.85
N ILE A 175 -14.32 10.49 -0.61
CA ILE A 175 -13.39 10.18 0.49
C ILE A 175 -13.32 8.67 0.73
N ASN A 176 -14.47 8.01 0.84
CA ASN A 176 -14.56 6.58 1.09
C ASN A 176 -13.93 5.76 -0.05
N ASN A 177 -14.14 6.16 -1.30
CA ASN A 177 -13.52 5.48 -2.42
C ASN A 177 -12.00 5.70 -2.45
N THR A 178 -11.51 6.87 -2.04
CA THR A 178 -10.07 7.14 -1.90
C THR A 178 -9.45 6.25 -0.82
N LEU A 179 -10.13 6.08 0.33
CA LEU A 179 -9.74 5.13 1.37
C LEU A 179 -9.69 3.68 0.86
N ASN A 180 -10.72 3.25 0.12
CA ASN A 180 -10.78 1.91 -0.45
C ASN A 180 -9.65 1.67 -1.47
N TYR A 181 -9.36 2.67 -2.28
CA TYR A 181 -8.25 2.63 -3.23
C TYR A 181 -6.91 2.48 -2.51
N ALA A 182 -6.63 3.32 -1.51
CA ALA A 182 -5.43 3.24 -0.69
C ALA A 182 -5.25 1.84 -0.07
N ASN A 183 -6.29 1.32 0.57
CA ASN A 183 -6.26 0.00 1.19
C ASN A 183 -6.04 -1.14 0.18
N THR A 184 -6.62 -1.02 -1.01
CA THR A 184 -6.43 -2.00 -2.09
C THR A 184 -4.99 -2.01 -2.58
N MET A 185 -4.42 -0.83 -2.79
CA MET A 185 -3.04 -0.68 -3.25
C MET A 185 -2.04 -1.16 -2.18
N ALA A 186 -2.27 -0.81 -0.91
CA ALA A 186 -1.47 -1.31 0.21
C ALA A 186 -1.44 -2.85 0.26
N ARG A 187 -2.59 -3.51 0.05
CA ARG A 187 -2.67 -4.97 -0.02
C ARG A 187 -1.87 -5.51 -1.19
N ILE A 188 -2.06 -4.94 -2.39
CA ILE A 188 -1.33 -5.37 -3.60
C ILE A 188 0.18 -5.24 -3.40
N THR A 189 0.67 -4.13 -2.84
CA THR A 189 2.10 -3.92 -2.56
C THR A 189 2.62 -4.95 -1.58
N LYS A 190 1.89 -5.22 -0.49
CA LYS A 190 2.26 -6.24 0.49
C LYS A 190 2.30 -7.65 -0.14
N ASP A 191 1.32 -7.98 -0.97
CA ASP A 191 1.29 -9.27 -1.67
C ASP A 191 2.48 -9.42 -2.63
N LYS A 192 2.85 -8.34 -3.35
CA LYS A 192 4.07 -8.29 -4.19
C LYS A 192 5.33 -8.50 -3.35
N GLU A 193 5.46 -7.84 -2.20
CA GLU A 193 6.62 -7.98 -1.30
C GLU A 193 6.74 -9.42 -0.75
N ILE A 194 5.63 -10.01 -0.30
CA ILE A 194 5.60 -11.41 0.15
C ILE A 194 6.02 -12.34 -0.99
N SER A 195 5.47 -12.14 -2.19
CA SER A 195 5.81 -12.95 -3.36
C SER A 195 7.29 -12.85 -3.72
N LEU A 196 7.85 -11.64 -3.70
CA LEU A 196 9.27 -11.41 -3.95
C LEU A 196 10.15 -12.12 -2.90
N ASN A 197 9.83 -11.99 -1.62
CA ASN A 197 10.59 -12.65 -0.55
C ASN A 197 10.56 -14.17 -0.68
N GLN A 198 9.40 -14.76 -1.00
CA GLN A 198 9.27 -16.19 -1.27
C GLN A 198 10.13 -16.63 -2.47
N ASN A 199 10.17 -15.83 -3.54
CA ASN A 199 11.00 -16.13 -4.71
C ASN A 199 12.49 -16.06 -4.38
N ILE A 200 12.93 -15.03 -3.63
CA ILE A 200 14.33 -14.88 -3.20
C ILE A 200 14.76 -16.06 -2.32
N GLU A 201 13.93 -16.44 -1.35
CA GLU A 201 14.20 -17.59 -0.48
C GLU A 201 14.33 -18.89 -1.28
N PHE A 202 13.40 -19.13 -2.22
CA PHE A 202 13.47 -20.28 -3.11
C PHE A 202 14.74 -20.28 -3.96
N ILE A 203 15.13 -19.14 -4.55
CA ILE A 203 16.34 -18.99 -5.37
C ILE A 203 17.59 -19.30 -4.55
N ASN A 204 17.71 -18.73 -3.35
CA ASN A 204 18.87 -18.97 -2.49
C ASN A 204 18.98 -20.45 -2.12
N ASN A 205 17.86 -21.09 -1.77
CA ASN A 205 17.84 -22.50 -1.45
C ASN A 205 18.16 -23.37 -2.68
N MET A 206 17.62 -23.03 -3.86
CA MET A 206 17.96 -23.71 -5.12
C MET A 206 19.44 -23.58 -5.47
N ASP A 207 20.03 -22.38 -5.37
CA ASP A 207 21.45 -22.17 -5.64
C ASP A 207 22.33 -23.08 -4.76
N LEU A 208 21.95 -23.26 -3.49
CA LEU A 208 22.63 -24.19 -2.58
C LEU A 208 22.47 -25.66 -3.02
N ILE A 209 21.26 -26.09 -3.38
CA ILE A 209 21.02 -27.46 -3.87
C ILE A 209 21.80 -27.71 -5.16
N ILE A 210 21.79 -26.78 -6.11
CA ILE A 210 22.52 -26.85 -7.39
C ILE A 210 24.02 -27.01 -7.14
N SER A 211 24.57 -26.22 -6.20
CA SER A 211 25.99 -26.29 -5.85
C SER A 211 26.34 -27.65 -5.26
N LYS A 212 25.56 -28.15 -4.29
CA LYS A 212 25.74 -29.49 -3.72
C LYS A 212 25.60 -30.57 -4.79
N PHE A 213 24.56 -30.51 -5.62
CA PHE A 213 24.31 -31.49 -6.67
C PHE A 213 25.46 -31.54 -7.68
N SER A 214 25.98 -30.38 -8.09
CA SER A 214 27.11 -30.28 -9.01
C SER A 214 28.39 -30.89 -8.44
N SER A 215 28.56 -30.88 -7.11
CA SER A 215 29.72 -31.48 -6.44
C SER A 215 29.64 -33.01 -6.31
N ILE A 216 28.42 -33.58 -6.36
CA ILE A 216 28.20 -35.02 -6.22
C ILE A 216 27.94 -35.70 -7.56
N LYS A 217 27.46 -34.96 -8.57
CA LYS A 217 27.19 -35.45 -9.93
C LYS A 217 28.49 -35.85 -10.64
N ILE A 218 28.82 -37.12 -10.56
CA ILE A 218 29.97 -37.74 -11.21
C ILE A 218 29.49 -38.85 -12.16
N ASP A 219 30.06 -38.88 -13.37
CA ASP A 219 29.93 -40.02 -14.28
C ASP A 219 31.00 -41.07 -13.97
N PHE A 220 30.55 -42.19 -13.41
CA PHE A 220 31.36 -43.37 -13.17
C PHE A 220 31.42 -44.33 -14.36
N SER A 221 30.62 -44.13 -15.42
CA SER A 221 30.56 -45.05 -16.57
C SER A 221 31.94 -45.26 -17.21
N PRO A 222 32.77 -44.23 -17.45
CA PRO A 222 34.11 -44.40 -18.04
C PRO A 222 35.04 -45.32 -17.24
N GLN A 223 34.80 -45.48 -15.93
CA GLN A 223 35.60 -46.34 -15.07
C GLN A 223 35.41 -47.84 -15.38
N LEU A 224 34.30 -48.22 -16.02
CA LEU A 224 34.01 -49.61 -16.40
C LEU A 224 34.89 -50.10 -17.56
N LEU A 225 35.56 -49.20 -18.29
CA LEU A 225 36.42 -49.53 -19.43
C LEU A 225 37.89 -49.71 -19.05
N ASP A 226 38.26 -49.45 -17.80
CA ASP A 226 39.65 -49.49 -17.33
C ASP A 226 39.94 -50.81 -16.60
N GLU A 227 40.62 -51.74 -17.27
CA GLU A 227 40.93 -53.08 -16.75
C GLU A 227 41.90 -53.07 -15.55
N ASN A 228 42.60 -51.95 -15.28
CA ASN A 228 43.59 -51.85 -14.21
C ASN A 228 43.07 -51.18 -12.93
N LYS A 229 41.80 -50.78 -12.88
CA LYS A 229 41.25 -50.04 -11.75
C LYS A 229 40.64 -50.91 -10.67
N ASP A 230 40.84 -50.47 -9.42
CA ASP A 230 40.18 -51.05 -8.26
C ASP A 230 38.69 -50.65 -8.24
N LEU A 231 37.86 -51.51 -8.84
CA LEU A 231 36.42 -51.33 -8.92
C LEU A 231 35.78 -51.21 -7.52
N ASN A 232 36.33 -51.89 -6.49
CA ASN A 232 35.81 -51.81 -5.13
C ASN A 232 35.92 -50.41 -4.55
N ASN A 233 37.05 -49.73 -4.78
CA ASN A 233 37.23 -48.35 -4.37
C ASN A 233 36.24 -47.42 -5.10
N ILE A 234 36.02 -47.63 -6.40
CA ILE A 234 35.09 -46.81 -7.21
C ILE A 234 33.65 -46.97 -6.74
N ILE A 235 33.23 -48.20 -6.45
CA ILE A 235 31.90 -48.47 -5.89
C ILE A 235 31.76 -47.87 -4.49
N SER A 236 32.82 -47.87 -3.67
CA SER A 236 32.80 -47.18 -2.38
C SER A 236 32.60 -45.68 -2.55
N ILE A 237 33.24 -45.06 -3.53
CA ILE A 237 33.04 -43.63 -3.84
C ILE A 237 31.61 -43.38 -4.32
N ALA A 238 31.07 -44.22 -5.20
CA ALA A 238 29.69 -44.12 -5.68
C ALA A 238 28.68 -44.29 -4.54
N SER A 239 28.95 -45.19 -3.58
CA SER A 239 28.13 -45.39 -2.38
C SER A 239 28.12 -44.13 -1.51
N ASN A 240 29.29 -43.54 -1.25
CA ASN A 240 29.38 -42.27 -0.53
C ASN A 240 28.60 -41.14 -1.26
N LYS A 241 28.65 -41.10 -2.59
CA LYS A 241 27.84 -40.13 -3.38
C LYS A 241 26.35 -40.41 -3.30
N SER A 242 25.93 -41.66 -3.15
CA SER A 242 24.53 -42.03 -2.89
C SER A 242 24.06 -41.53 -1.52
N ASP A 243 24.89 -41.65 -0.49
CA ASP A 243 24.59 -41.10 0.84
C ASP A 243 24.52 -39.56 0.82
N GLU A 244 25.45 -38.90 0.14
CA GLU A 244 25.41 -37.43 -0.06
C GLU A 244 24.16 -37.00 -0.84
N LEU A 245 23.74 -37.78 -1.86
CA LEU A 245 22.51 -37.53 -2.62
C LEU A 245 21.26 -37.68 -1.76
N TYR A 246 21.23 -38.67 -0.87
CA TYR A 246 20.12 -38.86 0.06
C TYR A 246 19.96 -37.64 0.98
N ILE A 247 21.06 -37.12 1.54
CA ILE A 247 21.04 -35.88 2.35
C ILE A 247 20.55 -34.70 1.50
N LEU A 248 21.05 -34.56 0.27
CA LEU A 248 20.61 -33.51 -0.64
C LEU A 248 19.10 -33.59 -0.94
N LYS A 249 18.55 -34.79 -1.12
CA LYS A 249 17.12 -35.03 -1.36
C LYS A 249 16.27 -34.60 -0.15
N GLN A 250 16.75 -34.85 1.07
CA GLN A 250 16.11 -34.35 2.29
C GLN A 250 16.10 -32.83 2.32
N ASP A 251 17.27 -32.20 2.10
CA ASP A 251 17.39 -30.73 2.05
C ASP A 251 16.45 -30.13 0.99
N PHE A 252 16.42 -30.74 -0.19
CA PHE A 252 15.58 -30.32 -1.31
C PHE A 252 14.08 -30.40 -0.99
N SER A 253 13.64 -31.47 -0.32
CA SER A 253 12.23 -31.67 0.05
C SER A 253 11.69 -30.65 1.05
N ASN A 254 12.58 -29.97 1.79
CA ASN A 254 12.22 -28.96 2.77
C ASN A 254 12.05 -27.55 2.18
N ILE A 255 12.27 -27.38 0.88
CA ILE A 255 12.24 -26.08 0.22
C ILE A 255 10.78 -25.66 -0.04
N SER A 256 10.41 -24.49 0.47
CA SER A 256 9.12 -23.87 0.18
C SER A 256 9.02 -23.47 -1.28
N ILE A 257 7.93 -23.86 -1.96
CA ILE A 257 7.78 -23.70 -3.41
C ILE A 257 6.81 -22.55 -3.70
N PRO A 258 7.29 -21.41 -4.24
CA PRO A 258 6.40 -20.35 -4.67
C PRO A 258 5.59 -20.79 -5.91
N PRO A 259 4.36 -20.24 -6.13
CA PRO A 259 3.45 -20.74 -7.16
C PRO A 259 4.04 -20.81 -8.58
N LYS A 260 4.94 -19.88 -8.94
CA LYS A 260 5.57 -19.82 -10.26
C LYS A 260 6.77 -20.76 -10.43
N ALA A 261 7.29 -21.34 -9.35
CA ALA A 261 8.49 -22.19 -9.36
C ALA A 261 8.19 -23.69 -9.41
N LEU A 262 6.91 -24.10 -9.38
CA LEU A 262 6.52 -25.50 -9.29
C LEU A 262 7.14 -26.36 -10.40
N GLU A 263 7.17 -25.85 -11.63
CA GLU A 263 7.75 -26.58 -12.75
C GLU A 263 9.26 -26.73 -12.62
N THR A 264 9.96 -25.66 -12.23
CA THR A 264 11.40 -25.68 -11.96
C THR A 264 11.75 -26.68 -10.85
N TYR A 265 10.96 -26.71 -9.78
CA TYR A 265 11.12 -27.68 -8.69
C TYR A 265 10.96 -29.13 -9.21
N LYS A 266 9.90 -29.41 -9.97
CA LYS A 266 9.65 -30.75 -10.54
C LYS A 266 10.78 -31.24 -11.42
N LEU A 267 11.32 -30.36 -12.26
CA LEU A 267 12.45 -30.69 -13.14
C LEU A 267 13.70 -31.09 -12.34
N LEU A 268 14.00 -30.39 -11.23
CA LEU A 268 15.13 -30.78 -10.38
C LEU A 268 14.87 -32.09 -9.63
N ASN A 269 13.63 -32.32 -9.17
CA ASN A 269 13.26 -33.59 -8.55
C ASN A 269 13.50 -34.77 -9.51
N GLU A 270 13.08 -34.63 -10.76
CA GLU A 270 13.31 -35.63 -11.81
C GLU A 270 14.81 -35.87 -12.05
N VAL A 271 15.64 -34.82 -12.00
CA VAL A 271 17.11 -34.97 -12.11
C VAL A 271 17.68 -35.77 -10.93
N ILE A 272 17.25 -35.46 -9.71
CA ILE A 272 17.70 -36.17 -8.49
C ILE A 272 17.29 -37.65 -8.56
N GLU A 273 16.05 -37.96 -8.94
CA GLU A 273 15.55 -39.34 -9.09
C GLU A 273 16.29 -40.12 -10.19
N ASN A 274 16.56 -39.48 -11.33
CA ASN A 274 17.36 -40.11 -12.39
C ASN A 274 18.79 -40.39 -11.95
N TYR A 275 19.41 -39.48 -11.16
CA TYR A 275 20.76 -39.68 -10.66
C TYR A 275 20.83 -40.74 -9.56
N GLU A 276 19.82 -40.82 -8.71
CA GLU A 276 19.65 -41.90 -7.73
C GLU A 276 19.56 -43.26 -8.43
N THR A 277 18.73 -43.36 -9.48
CA THR A 277 18.59 -44.58 -10.31
C THR A 277 19.92 -44.96 -10.97
N TYR A 278 20.66 -43.97 -11.47
CA TYR A 278 21.98 -44.18 -12.04
C TYR A 278 22.99 -44.74 -11.02
N LEU A 279 23.10 -44.11 -9.85
CA LEU A 279 24.01 -44.56 -8.78
C LEU A 279 23.64 -45.96 -8.30
N GLN A 280 22.36 -46.23 -8.07
CA GLN A 280 21.89 -47.53 -7.62
C GLN A 280 22.29 -48.63 -8.61
N LYS A 281 21.99 -48.45 -9.90
CA LYS A 281 22.36 -49.42 -10.92
C LYS A 281 23.87 -49.59 -11.06
N PHE A 282 24.65 -48.53 -10.89
CA PHE A 282 26.11 -48.61 -10.90
C PHE A 282 26.65 -49.40 -9.71
N ILE A 283 26.08 -49.22 -8.51
CA ILE A 283 26.46 -49.94 -7.29
C ILE A 283 26.04 -51.42 -7.37
N ASP A 284 24.85 -51.71 -7.89
CA ASP A 284 24.33 -53.08 -8.06
C ASP A 284 25.21 -53.95 -9.00
N LEU A 285 26.08 -53.33 -9.82
CA LEU A 285 27.10 -54.05 -10.58
C LEU A 285 28.06 -54.83 -9.69
N LYS A 286 28.32 -54.36 -8.46
CA LYS A 286 29.16 -55.04 -7.47
C LYS A 286 28.58 -56.39 -7.04
N GLN A 287 27.28 -56.41 -6.74
CA GLN A 287 26.59 -57.59 -6.23
C GLN A 287 26.53 -58.69 -7.30
N ASN A 288 26.37 -58.31 -8.57
CA ASN A 288 26.35 -59.27 -9.68
C ASN A 288 27.74 -59.84 -10.03
N GLN A 289 28.84 -59.14 -9.70
CA GLN A 289 30.21 -59.66 -9.86
C GLN A 289 30.58 -60.68 -8.76
N ASP A 290 30.16 -60.45 -7.52
CA ASP A 290 30.45 -61.37 -6.40
C ASP A 290 29.68 -62.71 -6.55
N GLU A 291 28.54 -62.72 -7.23
CA GLU A 291 27.73 -63.93 -7.46
C GLU A 291 28.06 -64.67 -8.77
N SER A 292 28.76 -64.06 -9.73
CA SER A 292 29.07 -64.72 -10.99
C SER A 292 30.30 -64.17 -11.73
N ILE A 293 31.28 -65.06 -11.92
CA ILE A 293 32.41 -64.97 -12.86
C ILE A 293 33.62 -64.16 -12.36
N SER A 294 34.69 -64.88 -11.99
CA SER A 294 36.01 -64.34 -11.62
C SER A 294 36.77 -63.61 -12.75
N ASN A 295 36.14 -63.45 -13.92
CA ASN A 295 36.63 -62.76 -15.13
C ASN A 295 35.43 -62.45 -16.06
N PRO A 296 34.70 -61.34 -15.84
CA PRO A 296 33.56 -60.98 -16.68
C PRO A 296 33.98 -60.83 -18.15
N SER A 297 33.14 -61.29 -19.08
CA SER A 297 33.45 -61.19 -20.51
C SER A 297 33.46 -59.72 -20.97
N SER A 298 34.29 -59.39 -21.94
CA SER A 298 34.35 -58.04 -22.53
C SER A 298 32.99 -57.56 -23.09
N GLN A 299 32.15 -58.49 -23.54
CA GLN A 299 30.79 -58.17 -24.02
C GLN A 299 29.84 -57.77 -22.88
N PHE A 300 29.96 -58.40 -21.70
CA PHE A 300 29.19 -58.04 -20.51
C PHE A 300 29.58 -56.64 -20.02
N ILE A 301 30.87 -56.37 -19.87
CA ILE A 301 31.40 -55.04 -19.47
C ILE A 301 30.93 -53.94 -20.43
N ASN A 302 30.98 -54.19 -21.74
CA ASN A 302 30.52 -53.23 -22.75
C ASN A 302 29.02 -52.92 -22.67
N ASN A 303 28.19 -53.90 -22.33
CA ASN A 303 26.75 -53.67 -22.16
C ASN A 303 26.47 -52.85 -20.90
N LEU A 304 27.15 -53.17 -19.78
CA LEU A 304 27.05 -52.40 -18.54
C LEU A 304 27.48 -50.94 -18.73
N TYR A 305 28.58 -50.73 -19.46
CA TYR A 305 29.01 -49.39 -19.84
C TYR A 305 27.93 -48.63 -20.63
N LYS A 306 27.34 -49.26 -21.66
CA LYS A 306 26.28 -48.63 -22.48
C LYS A 306 25.06 -48.24 -21.65
N ASP A 307 24.60 -49.12 -20.77
CA ASP A 307 23.43 -48.87 -19.94
C ASP A 307 23.69 -47.77 -18.91
N SER A 308 24.82 -47.84 -18.19
CA SER A 308 25.27 -46.82 -17.24
C SER A 308 25.42 -45.45 -17.93
N ASN A 309 26.10 -45.41 -19.07
CA ASN A 309 26.30 -44.20 -19.86
C ASN A 309 24.96 -43.64 -20.36
N SER A 310 24.02 -44.49 -20.79
CA SER A 310 22.69 -44.05 -21.21
C SER A 310 21.93 -43.35 -20.08
N LEU A 311 21.96 -43.91 -18.88
CA LEU A 311 21.29 -43.34 -17.70
C LEU A 311 21.92 -42.00 -17.29
N PHE A 312 23.24 -41.92 -17.28
CA PHE A 312 23.93 -40.67 -16.98
C PHE A 312 23.62 -39.58 -18.04
N ASN A 313 23.55 -39.95 -19.32
CA ASN A 313 23.12 -39.02 -20.39
C ASN A 313 21.68 -38.51 -20.18
N THR A 314 20.78 -39.35 -19.66
CA THR A 314 19.43 -38.90 -19.24
C THR A 314 19.51 -37.88 -18.11
N VAL A 315 20.35 -38.11 -17.10
CA VAL A 315 20.59 -37.14 -16.01
C VAL A 315 21.07 -35.80 -16.56
N GLU A 316 22.10 -35.79 -17.43
CA GLU A 316 22.62 -34.56 -18.03
C GLU A 316 21.57 -33.82 -18.86
N THR A 317 20.82 -34.55 -19.67
CA THR A 317 19.76 -33.99 -20.52
C THR A 317 18.70 -33.28 -19.67
N ASN A 318 18.23 -33.93 -18.61
CA ASN A 318 17.23 -33.35 -17.72
C ASN A 318 17.80 -32.24 -16.84
N TYR A 319 19.07 -32.33 -16.45
CA TYR A 319 19.73 -31.28 -15.69
C TYR A 319 19.87 -29.98 -16.51
N ASN A 320 20.18 -30.10 -17.79
CA ASN A 320 20.21 -28.95 -18.70
C ASN A 320 18.83 -28.31 -18.90
N LYS A 321 17.76 -29.11 -18.98
CA LYS A 321 16.37 -28.60 -19.03
C LYS A 321 16.01 -27.85 -17.74
N PHE A 322 16.36 -28.43 -16.59
CA PHE A 322 16.20 -27.79 -15.29
C PHE A 322 16.94 -26.45 -15.23
N LEU A 323 18.23 -26.41 -15.57
CA LEU A 323 19.03 -25.18 -15.50
C LEU A 323 18.44 -24.07 -16.38
N LYS A 324 17.92 -24.42 -17.56
CA LYS A 324 17.21 -23.47 -18.41
C LYS A 324 15.97 -22.90 -17.72
N SER A 325 15.08 -23.76 -17.20
CA SER A 325 13.88 -23.35 -16.46
C SER A 325 14.23 -22.49 -15.24
N TYR A 326 15.26 -22.88 -14.48
CA TYR A 326 15.70 -22.16 -13.29
C TYR A 326 16.22 -20.77 -13.61
N ASN A 327 17.04 -20.63 -14.66
CA ASN A 327 17.54 -19.33 -15.09
C ASN A 327 16.42 -18.41 -15.59
N GLU A 328 15.44 -18.94 -16.32
CA GLU A 328 14.25 -18.19 -16.74
C GLU A 328 13.43 -17.72 -15.54
N PHE A 329 13.22 -18.59 -14.54
CA PHE A 329 12.56 -18.24 -13.29
C PHE A 329 13.32 -17.14 -12.52
N LYS A 330 14.63 -17.32 -12.33
CA LYS A 330 15.50 -16.40 -11.58
C LYS A 330 15.51 -15.01 -12.21
N ASN A 331 15.64 -14.92 -13.53
CA ASN A 331 15.65 -13.64 -14.25
C ASN A 331 14.29 -12.92 -14.30
N SER A 332 13.19 -13.64 -14.11
CA SER A 332 11.84 -13.07 -14.19
C SER A 332 11.28 -12.64 -12.82
N ASN A 333 11.96 -12.99 -11.73
CA ASN A 333 11.46 -12.83 -10.36
C ASN A 333 12.50 -12.23 -9.39
N LEU A 334 13.65 -11.80 -9.89
CA LEU A 334 14.60 -10.85 -9.29
C LEU A 334 14.55 -9.57 -10.12
#